data_AF-A0A8I1WC29-F1
#
_entry.id   AF-A0A8I1WC29-F1
#
_cell.length_a   1.000
_cell.length_b   1.000
_cell.length_c   1.000
_cell.angle_alpha   90.00
_cell.angle_beta   90.00
_cell.angle_gamma   90.00
#
_symmetry.space_group_name_H-M   'P 1'
#
loop_
_entity.id
_entity.type
_entity.pdbx_description
1 polymer ?
#
loop_
_entity_poly.entity_id
_entity_poly.type
_entity_poly.pdbx_seq_one_letter_code
_entity_poly.pdbx_strand_id
1 'polypeptide(L)'
;MVAGYGPAAIAIWLVAALFMILPLSLVCGELATGWPKDGGIVVWVKEAFGARIGWVSTVCFLFSCVVLFPLMLQFGFAAVSGNLLSPELAENKVFIGVGSALIFWVLTLINMRGLKFTNRVNSLSVYLGIFIPAAIIGLIAIYWVLSGRPMQTDYVSE
;
A
#
# COMPACT_ATOMS: atom_id res chain seq x y z
N MET A 1 13.23 4.32 -2.36
CA MET A 1 14.26 4.40 -3.41
C MET A 1 13.60 4.14 -4.77
N VAL A 2 12.86 5.14 -5.28
CA VAL A 2 12.36 5.20 -6.67
C VAL A 2 12.90 6.48 -7.34
N ALA A 3 13.15 7.52 -6.54
CA ALA A 3 13.86 8.73 -6.92
C ALA A 3 15.24 8.47 -7.57
N GLY A 4 15.90 7.35 -7.26
CA GLY A 4 17.20 6.99 -7.85
C GLY A 4 17.12 6.45 -9.29
N TYR A 5 15.94 6.03 -9.77
CA TYR A 5 15.75 5.49 -11.12
C TYR A 5 15.30 6.55 -12.14
N GLY A 6 15.01 7.78 -11.69
CA GLY A 6 14.64 8.89 -12.57
C GLY A 6 13.49 8.55 -13.53
N PRO A 7 13.53 9.04 -14.79
CA PRO A 7 12.50 8.76 -15.80
C PRO A 7 12.31 7.27 -16.12
N ALA A 8 13.37 6.44 -15.98
CA ALA A 8 13.31 5.01 -16.25
C ALA A 8 12.34 4.27 -15.31
N ALA A 9 12.03 4.85 -14.14
CA ALA A 9 10.98 4.33 -13.26
C ALA A 9 9.65 4.15 -14.00
N ILE A 10 9.27 5.10 -14.87
CA ILE A 10 8.00 5.04 -15.61
C ILE A 10 7.94 3.79 -16.50
N ALA A 11 9.03 3.50 -17.22
CA ALA A 11 9.11 2.32 -18.07
C ALA A 11 9.02 1.02 -17.25
N ILE A 12 9.71 0.95 -16.09
CA ILE A 12 9.68 -0.21 -15.20
C ILE A 12 8.26 -0.45 -14.66
N TRP A 13 7.57 0.62 -14.24
CA TRP A 13 6.19 0.54 -13.76
C TRP A 13 5.22 0.11 -14.87
N LEU A 14 5.40 0.57 -16.11
CA LEU A 14 4.60 0.13 -17.25
C LEU A 14 4.80 -1.35 -17.58
N VAL A 15 6.05 -1.81 -17.60
CA VAL A 15 6.37 -3.23 -17.82
C VAL A 15 5.77 -4.08 -16.70
N ALA A 16 5.93 -3.69 -15.44
CA ALA A 16 5.33 -4.40 -14.31
C ALA A 16 3.78 -4.43 -14.39
N ALA A 17 3.16 -3.32 -14.78
CA ALA A 17 1.71 -3.25 -14.96
C ALA A 17 1.22 -4.21 -16.05
N LEU A 18 1.91 -4.26 -17.20
CA LEU A 18 1.51 -5.09 -18.33
C LEU A 18 1.76 -6.59 -18.08
N PHE A 19 2.91 -6.95 -17.51
CA PHE A 19 3.33 -8.35 -17.40
C PHE A 19 3.02 -9.00 -16.04
N MET A 20 2.73 -8.22 -15.00
CA MET A 20 2.37 -8.79 -13.68
C MET A 20 0.93 -8.43 -13.29
N ILE A 21 0.58 -7.13 -13.31
CA ILE A 21 -0.72 -6.69 -12.76
C ILE A 21 -1.88 -7.07 -13.67
N LEU A 22 -1.73 -6.85 -14.98
CA LEU A 22 -2.77 -7.18 -15.97
C LEU A 22 -3.09 -8.68 -16.05
N PRO A 23 -2.11 -9.60 -16.17
CA PRO A 23 -2.45 -11.02 -16.16
C PRO A 23 -3.02 -11.47 -14.80
N LEU A 24 -2.52 -10.90 -13.69
CA LEU A 24 -3.08 -11.19 -12.37
C LEU A 24 -4.55 -10.76 -12.26
N SER A 25 -4.91 -9.58 -12.75
CA SER A 25 -6.29 -9.09 -12.68
C SER A 25 -7.24 -9.90 -13.54
N LEU A 26 -6.80 -10.34 -14.73
CA LEU A 26 -7.57 -11.24 -15.60
C LEU A 26 -7.83 -12.59 -14.94
N VAL A 27 -6.79 -13.23 -14.37
CA VAL A 27 -6.94 -14.51 -13.67
C VAL A 27 -7.86 -14.39 -12.45
N CYS A 28 -7.70 -13.33 -11.65
CA CYS A 28 -8.60 -13.06 -10.53
C CYS A 28 -10.05 -12.83 -10.98
N GLY A 29 -10.25 -12.17 -12.13
CA GLY A 29 -11.57 -11.96 -12.73
C GLY A 29 -12.25 -13.28 -13.09
N GLU A 30 -11.56 -14.13 -13.86
CA GLU A 30 -12.06 -15.44 -14.27
C GLU A 30 -12.35 -16.37 -13.08
N LEU A 31 -11.49 -16.36 -12.06
CA LEU A 31 -11.70 -17.15 -10.84
C LEU A 31 -12.88 -16.65 -10.01
N ALA A 32 -13.08 -15.33 -9.95
CA ALA A 32 -14.21 -14.74 -9.24
C ALA A 32 -15.56 -15.09 -9.90
N THR A 33 -15.62 -15.13 -11.24
CA THR A 33 -16.83 -15.53 -11.98
C THR A 33 -17.02 -17.04 -12.03
N GLY A 34 -15.94 -17.82 -12.11
CA GLY A 34 -15.99 -19.27 -12.16
C GLY A 34 -16.43 -19.92 -10.85
N TRP A 35 -16.05 -19.34 -9.70
CA TRP A 35 -16.40 -19.85 -8.37
C TRP A 35 -16.90 -18.72 -7.46
N PRO A 36 -18.20 -18.36 -7.55
CA PRO A 36 -18.78 -17.23 -6.82
C PRO A 36 -19.06 -17.54 -5.33
N LYS A 37 -18.26 -18.41 -4.70
CA LYS A 37 -18.37 -18.68 -3.27
C LYS A 37 -17.64 -17.60 -2.49
N ASP A 38 -18.21 -17.19 -1.35
CA ASP A 38 -17.57 -16.26 -0.43
C ASP A 38 -16.26 -16.83 0.11
N GLY A 39 -15.14 -16.13 -0.12
CA GLY A 39 -13.82 -16.51 0.41
C GLY A 39 -12.63 -16.27 -0.54
N GLY A 40 -12.87 -15.86 -1.79
CA GLY A 40 -11.84 -15.38 -2.71
C GLY A 40 -10.70 -16.40 -2.93
N ILE A 41 -9.45 -15.94 -2.83
CA ILE A 41 -8.25 -16.75 -3.12
C ILE A 41 -8.19 -18.07 -2.35
N VAL A 42 -8.69 -18.11 -1.11
CA VAL A 42 -8.67 -19.32 -0.29
C VAL A 42 -9.57 -20.41 -0.87
N VAL A 43 -10.73 -20.01 -1.40
CA VAL A 43 -11.67 -20.93 -2.05
C VAL A 43 -11.08 -21.40 -3.37
N TRP A 44 -10.55 -20.48 -4.18
CA TRP A 44 -10.00 -20.82 -5.51
C TRP A 44 -8.87 -21.85 -5.41
N VAL A 45 -7.94 -21.65 -4.47
CA VAL A 45 -6.83 -22.59 -4.26
C VAL A 45 -7.32 -23.91 -3.68
N LYS A 46 -8.30 -23.89 -2.78
CA LYS A 46 -8.89 -25.11 -2.21
C LYS A 46 -9.62 -25.96 -3.25
N GLU A 47 -10.33 -25.33 -4.17
CA GLU A 47 -11.07 -26.02 -5.23
C GLU A 47 -10.12 -26.63 -6.28
N ALA A 48 -9.02 -25.94 -6.60
CA ALA A 48 -8.03 -26.41 -7.57
C ALA A 48 -7.06 -27.48 -7.02
N PHE A 49 -6.57 -27.31 -5.79
CA PHE A 49 -5.46 -28.10 -5.23
C PHE A 49 -5.84 -28.90 -3.98
N GLY A 50 -7.11 -28.84 -3.55
CA GLY A 50 -7.62 -29.54 -2.38
C GLY A 50 -7.38 -28.82 -1.05
N ALA A 51 -7.92 -29.41 0.02
CA ALA A 51 -8.00 -28.77 1.35
C ALA A 51 -6.64 -28.47 2.00
N ARG A 52 -5.63 -29.33 1.79
CA ARG A 52 -4.31 -29.16 2.42
C ARG A 52 -3.58 -27.93 1.89
N ILE A 53 -3.58 -27.74 0.57
CA ILE A 53 -2.92 -26.59 -0.08
C ILE A 53 -3.73 -25.31 0.16
N GLY A 54 -5.07 -25.40 0.18
CA GLY A 54 -5.93 -24.29 0.59
C GLY A 54 -5.62 -23.78 1.99
N TRP A 55 -5.38 -24.67 2.96
CA TRP A 55 -4.98 -24.27 4.33
C TRP A 55 -3.62 -23.55 4.33
N VAL A 56 -2.62 -24.08 3.62
CA VAL A 56 -1.30 -23.43 3.50
C VAL A 56 -1.44 -22.03 2.90
N SER A 57 -2.23 -21.87 1.85
CA SER A 57 -2.48 -20.57 1.22
C SER A 57 -3.06 -19.55 2.19
N THR A 58 -4.03 -19.95 3.01
CA THR A 58 -4.61 -19.07 4.05
C THR A 58 -3.57 -18.65 5.08
N VAL A 59 -2.72 -19.57 5.52
CA VAL A 59 -1.65 -19.29 6.48
C VAL A 59 -0.63 -18.33 5.88
N CYS A 60 -0.18 -18.55 4.63
CA CYS A 60 0.73 -17.66 3.93
C CYS A 60 0.13 -16.25 3.74
N PHE A 61 -1.15 -16.16 3.38
CA PHE A 61 -1.85 -14.87 3.27
C PHE A 61 -1.91 -14.15 4.63
N LEU A 62 -2.23 -14.88 5.70
CA LEU A 62 -2.25 -14.32 7.06
C LEU A 62 -0.87 -13.78 7.46
N PHE A 63 0.21 -14.56 7.27
CA PHE A 63 1.57 -14.10 7.57
C PHE A 63 1.95 -12.86 6.76
N SER A 64 1.56 -12.81 5.49
CA SER A 64 1.81 -11.64 4.64
C SER A 64 1.15 -10.39 5.22
N CYS A 65 -0.11 -10.49 5.66
CA CYS A 65 -0.83 -9.38 6.30
C CYS A 65 -0.23 -8.99 7.66
N VAL A 66 0.11 -9.98 8.50
CA VAL A 66 0.68 -9.78 9.84
C VAL A 66 2.05 -9.11 9.78
N VAL A 67 2.86 -9.42 8.77
CA VAL A 67 4.17 -8.78 8.57
C VAL A 67 4.02 -7.41 7.94
N LEU A 68 3.14 -7.24 6.96
CA LEU A 68 2.97 -5.98 6.23
C LEU A 68 2.39 -4.86 7.11
N PHE A 69 1.44 -5.17 7.99
CA PHE A 69 0.76 -4.17 8.80
C PHE A 69 1.69 -3.37 9.74
N PRO A 70 2.51 -3.99 10.62
CA PRO A 70 3.44 -3.27 11.48
C PRO A 70 4.54 -2.56 10.68
N LEU A 71 4.97 -3.11 9.53
CA LEU A 71 5.93 -2.43 8.66
C LEU A 71 5.36 -1.11 8.15
N MET A 72 4.15 -1.12 7.57
CA MET A 72 3.47 0.09 7.10
C MET A 72 3.25 1.10 8.23
N LEU A 73 2.91 0.62 9.43
CA LEU A 73 2.70 1.47 10.61
C LEU A 73 3.99 2.15 11.07
N GLN A 74 5.11 1.41 11.10
CA GLN A 74 6.43 1.96 11.43
C GLN A 74 6.87 3.02 10.43
N PHE A 75 6.71 2.75 9.12
CA PHE A 75 7.01 3.73 8.08
C PHE A 75 6.15 4.99 8.20
N GLY A 76 4.84 4.83 8.44
CA GLY A 76 3.93 5.95 8.64
C GLY A 76 4.30 6.79 9.87
N PHE A 77 4.60 6.13 11.00
CA PHE A 77 4.98 6.83 12.22
C PHE A 77 6.31 7.57 12.08
N ALA A 78 7.32 6.96 11.45
CA ALA A 78 8.60 7.60 11.16
C ALA A 78 8.45 8.81 10.23
N ALA A 79 7.59 8.71 9.21
CA ALA A 79 7.31 9.83 8.31
C ALA A 79 6.63 11.00 9.03
N VAL A 80 5.67 10.71 9.92
CA VAL A 80 4.99 11.74 10.73
C VAL A 80 5.96 12.39 11.71
N SER A 81 6.74 11.60 12.45
CA SER A 81 7.67 12.14 13.46
C SER A 81 8.77 13.01 12.84
N GLY A 82 9.30 12.61 11.68
CA GLY A 82 10.36 13.34 10.99
C GLY A 82 9.90 14.67 10.39
N ASN A 83 8.64 14.76 9.94
CA ASN A 83 8.11 15.99 9.35
C ASN A 83 7.47 16.95 10.36
N LEU A 84 6.88 16.43 11.45
CA LEU A 84 6.06 17.24 12.38
C LEU A 84 6.69 17.46 13.77
N LEU A 85 7.56 16.57 14.25
CA LEU A 85 8.16 16.69 15.59
C LEU A 85 9.63 17.11 15.53
N SER A 86 10.49 16.22 15.05
CA SER A 86 11.91 16.52 14.82
C SER A 86 12.58 15.40 14.00
N PRO A 87 13.55 15.71 13.14
CA PRO A 87 14.32 14.71 12.39
C PRO A 87 15.06 13.72 13.31
N GLU A 88 15.54 14.19 14.46
CA GLU A 88 16.27 13.36 15.44
C GLU A 88 15.40 12.26 16.05
N LEU A 89 14.10 12.52 16.25
CA LEU A 89 13.15 11.51 16.74
C LEU A 89 12.80 10.47 15.66
N ALA A 90 12.93 10.83 14.38
CA ALA A 90 12.70 9.91 13.27
C ALA A 90 13.86 8.93 13.02
N GLU A 91 15.05 9.18 13.58
CA GLU A 91 16.15 8.22 13.55
C GLU A 91 16.19 7.31 14.79
N ASN A 92 15.50 7.69 15.87
CA ASN A 92 15.46 6.91 17.09
C ASN A 92 14.60 5.65 16.93
N LYS A 93 15.28 4.51 16.72
CA LYS A 93 14.67 3.18 16.54
C LYS A 93 13.76 2.76 17.71
N VAL A 94 14.11 3.14 18.94
CA VAL A 94 13.32 2.80 20.13
C VAL A 94 12.03 3.62 20.16
N PHE A 95 12.12 4.91 19.83
CA PHE A 95 10.94 5.78 19.75
C PHE A 95 9.95 5.31 18.68
N ILE A 96 10.43 4.97 17.48
CA ILE A 96 9.58 4.44 16.41
C ILE A 96 8.99 3.08 16.78
N GLY A 97 9.80 2.17 17.34
CA GLY A 97 9.36 0.84 17.72
C GLY A 97 8.26 0.86 18.78
N VAL A 98 8.48 1.59 19.88
CA VAL A 98 7.50 1.70 20.98
C VAL A 98 6.28 2.51 20.54
N GLY A 99 6.47 3.64 19.83
CA GLY A 99 5.38 4.48 19.35
C GLY A 99 4.45 3.76 18.39
N SER A 100 5.01 3.05 17.40
CA SER A 100 4.22 2.25 16.46
C SER A 100 3.52 1.08 17.16
N ALA A 101 4.15 0.40 18.12
CA ALA A 101 3.50 -0.66 18.90
C ALA A 101 2.31 -0.16 19.72
N LEU A 102 2.42 1.02 20.34
CA LEU A 102 1.30 1.64 21.08
C LEU A 102 0.13 1.96 20.14
N ILE A 103 0.41 2.56 18.98
CA ILE A 103 -0.62 2.87 17.98
C ILE A 103 -1.27 1.58 17.46
N PHE A 104 -0.49 0.53 17.22
CA PHE A 104 -1.01 -0.78 16.80
C PHE A 104 -2.07 -1.31 17.77
N TRP A 105 -1.79 -1.28 19.08
CA TRP A 105 -2.73 -1.74 20.10
C TRP A 105 -3.96 -0.85 20.20
N VAL A 106 -3.81 0.47 20.08
CA VAL A 106 -4.94 1.41 20.05
C VAL A 106 -5.85 1.11 18.86
N LEU A 107 -5.30 0.95 17.66
CA LEU A 107 -6.05 0.60 16.46
C LEU A 107 -6.75 -0.75 16.59
N THR A 108 -6.08 -1.73 17.21
CA THR A 108 -6.66 -3.06 17.49
C THR A 108 -7.86 -2.95 18.43
N LEU A 109 -7.76 -2.18 19.51
CA LEU A 109 -8.86 -1.94 20.45
C LEU A 109 -10.03 -1.20 19.79
N ILE A 110 -9.76 -0.28 18.87
CA ILE A 110 -10.80 0.40 18.09
C ILE A 110 -11.49 -0.59 17.14
N ASN A 111 -10.72 -1.48 16.50
CA ASN A 111 -11.26 -2.48 15.58
C ASN A 111 -12.26 -3.43 16.28
N MET A 112 -11.99 -3.79 17.54
CA MET A 112 -12.89 -4.61 18.36
C MET A 112 -14.28 -3.98 18.63
N ARG A 113 -14.45 -2.66 18.46
CA ARG A 113 -15.73 -1.96 18.71
C ARG A 113 -16.75 -2.09 17.56
N GLY A 114 -16.38 -2.68 16.42
CA GLY A 114 -17.33 -3.07 15.38
C GLY A 114 -16.91 -2.70 13.95
N LEU A 115 -17.23 -3.59 13.01
CA LEU A 115 -16.85 -3.51 11.60
C LEU A 115 -17.47 -2.33 10.86
N LYS A 116 -18.71 -1.93 11.19
CA LYS A 116 -19.40 -0.81 10.50
C LYS A 116 -18.71 0.54 10.71
N PHE A 117 -18.23 0.80 11.94
CA PHE A 117 -17.50 2.02 12.26
C PHE A 117 -16.12 2.02 11.56
N THR A 118 -15.42 0.89 11.65
CA THR A 118 -14.11 0.69 11.01
C THR A 118 -14.18 0.92 9.50
N ASN A 119 -15.21 0.41 8.82
CA ASN A 119 -15.36 0.61 7.36
C ASN A 119 -15.55 2.09 6.98
N ARG A 120 -16.29 2.86 7.78
CA ARG A 120 -16.47 4.30 7.54
C ARG A 120 -15.17 5.06 7.74
N VAL A 121 -14.45 4.77 8.82
CA VAL A 121 -13.13 5.37 9.09
C VAL A 121 -12.16 5.03 7.95
N ASN A 122 -12.10 3.77 7.53
CA ASN A 122 -11.22 3.34 6.43
C ASN A 122 -11.53 4.09 5.12
N SER A 123 -12.81 4.21 4.77
CA SER A 123 -13.21 4.96 3.57
C SER A 123 -12.74 6.42 3.65
N LEU A 124 -12.94 7.07 4.80
CA LEU A 124 -12.49 8.45 5.02
C LEU A 124 -10.97 8.58 4.94
N SER A 125 -10.23 7.62 5.53
CA SER A 125 -8.77 7.58 5.48
C SER A 125 -8.23 7.47 4.06
N VAL A 126 -8.90 6.74 3.17
CA VAL A 126 -8.51 6.63 1.76
C VAL A 126 -8.67 7.97 1.04
N TYR A 127 -9.79 8.67 1.24
CA TYR A 127 -10.00 9.99 0.63
C TYR A 127 -9.00 11.03 1.12
N LEU A 128 -8.81 11.12 2.44
CA LEU A 128 -7.89 12.09 3.06
C LEU A 128 -6.41 11.75 2.82
N GLY A 129 -6.05 10.46 2.85
CA GLY A 129 -4.66 10.01 2.81
C GLY A 129 -4.11 9.72 1.41
N ILE A 130 -4.97 9.37 0.45
CA ILE A 130 -4.54 8.95 -0.89
C ILE A 130 -5.04 9.91 -1.95
N PHE A 131 -6.36 10.07 -2.09
CA PHE A 131 -6.92 10.83 -3.21
C PHE A 131 -6.62 12.33 -3.15
N ILE A 132 -6.77 12.95 -1.97
CA ILE A 132 -6.51 14.39 -1.82
C ILE A 132 -5.02 14.73 -2.06
N PRO A 133 -4.04 14.06 -1.40
CA PRO A 133 -2.62 14.32 -1.67
C PRO A 133 -2.24 14.04 -3.12
N ALA A 134 -2.76 12.98 -3.73
CA ALA A 134 -2.50 12.67 -5.14
C ALA A 134 -3.01 13.78 -6.07
N ALA A 135 -4.22 14.31 -5.81
CA ALA A 135 -4.76 15.42 -6.58
C ALA A 135 -3.93 16.71 -6.42
N ILE A 136 -3.52 17.04 -5.19
CA ILE A 136 -2.67 18.20 -4.91
C ILE A 136 -1.34 18.09 -5.65
N ILE A 137 -0.66 16.94 -5.54
CA ILE A 137 0.61 16.69 -6.24
C ILE A 137 0.41 16.78 -7.76
N GLY A 138 -0.66 16.20 -8.29
CA GLY A 138 -0.99 16.27 -9.72
C GLY A 138 -1.19 17.70 -10.21
N LEU A 139 -1.95 18.52 -9.47
CA LEU A 139 -2.19 19.92 -9.82
C LEU A 139 -0.90 20.76 -9.77
N ILE A 140 -0.08 20.56 -8.74
CA ILE A 140 1.22 21.25 -8.62
C ILE A 140 2.14 20.84 -9.77
N ALA A 141 2.19 19.55 -10.13
CA ALA A 141 2.99 19.06 -11.24
C ALA A 141 2.56 19.70 -12.58
N ILE A 142 1.26 19.76 -12.86
CA ILE A 142 0.72 20.40 -14.07
C ILE A 142 1.08 21.89 -14.10
N TYR A 143 0.87 22.60 -12.98
CA TYR A 143 1.22 24.02 -12.87
C TYR A 143 2.73 24.26 -13.09
N TRP A 144 3.57 23.37 -12.57
CA TRP A 144 5.03 23.46 -12.72
C TRP A 144 5.48 23.33 -14.17
N VAL A 145 4.91 22.36 -14.90
CA VAL A 145 5.19 22.13 -16.33
C VAL A 145 4.74 23.33 -17.17
N LEU A 146 3.54 23.87 -16.92
CA LEU A 146 3.02 25.03 -17.64
C LEU A 146 3.80 26.33 -17.34
N SER A 147 4.39 26.43 -16.14
CA SER A 147 5.18 27.58 -15.72
C SER A 147 6.62 27.59 -16.28
N GLY A 148 7.01 26.59 -17.08
CA GLY A 148 8.32 26.52 -17.73
C GLY A 148 9.51 26.45 -16.76
N ARG A 149 9.28 26.03 -15.51
CA ARG A 149 10.35 25.90 -14.51
C ARG A 149 11.28 24.74 -14.86
N PRO A 150 12.59 24.83 -14.54
CA PRO A 150 13.53 23.77 -14.84
C PRO A 150 13.08 22.47 -14.16
N MET A 151 12.99 21.40 -14.96
CA MET A 151 12.73 20.06 -14.46
C MET A 151 14.05 19.50 -13.92
N GLN A 152 14.01 18.89 -12.74
CA GLN A 152 15.22 18.37 -12.08
C GLN A 152 15.77 17.09 -12.75
N THR A 153 15.03 16.54 -13.72
CA THR A 153 15.44 15.42 -14.57
C THR A 153 15.55 15.89 -16.01
N ASP A 154 16.73 15.73 -16.60
CA ASP A 154 16.94 15.92 -18.03
C ASP A 154 16.34 14.72 -18.78
N TYR A 155 15.39 14.97 -19.67
CA TYR A 155 14.76 13.92 -20.49
C TYR A 155 15.56 13.64 -21.78
N VAL A 156 16.64 14.40 -22.02
CA VAL A 156 17.43 14.43 -23.26
C VAL A 156 18.93 14.43 -22.94
N SER A 157 19.45 13.36 -22.34
CA SER A 157 20.84 12.93 -22.51
C SER A 157 21.11 11.68 -21.66
N GLU A 158 20.94 10.51 -22.26
CA GLU A 158 21.96 9.45 -22.46
C GLU A 158 21.33 8.29 -23.25
#